data_AF-A0A3D5KC78-F1
#
_entry.id   AF-A0A3D5KC78-F1
#
_cell.length_a   1.000
_cell.length_b   1.000
_cell.length_c   1.000
_cell.angle_alpha   90.00
_cell.angle_beta   90.00
_cell.angle_gamma   90.00
#
_symmetry.space_group_name_H-M   'P 1'
#
loop_
_entity.id
_entity.type
_entity.pdbx_description
1 polymer ?
#
loop_
_entity_poly.entity_id
_entity_poly.type
_entity_poly.pdbx_seq_one_letter_code
_entity_poly.pdbx_strand_id
1 'polypeptide(L)'
;MSENHYNSGGITEKVRNIIEIVLHHYDVNIHNITRVRSVYKVESDKGNLCVKRVKRGRRKAQNGYYLVENLKKSNFHNTATYYKTFRGNYYVEHGKRIYYVTSWIDGTECDVRDINEGIGCVE
;
A
#
# COMPACT_ATOMS: atom_id res chain seq x y z
N MET A 1 5.18 -25.83 -9.07
CA MET A 1 5.56 -25.05 -7.87
C MET A 1 6.74 -24.17 -8.25
N SER A 2 6.49 -22.95 -8.74
CA SER A 2 7.54 -22.00 -9.09
C SER A 2 7.82 -21.10 -7.89
N GLU A 3 8.99 -21.25 -7.29
CA GLU A 3 9.52 -20.36 -6.26
C GLU A 3 9.69 -18.95 -6.84
N ASN A 4 8.82 -18.03 -6.41
CA ASN A 4 9.04 -16.61 -6.65
C ASN A 4 10.15 -16.12 -5.74
N HIS A 5 11.38 -16.09 -6.26
CA HIS A 5 12.52 -15.40 -5.69
C HIS A 5 12.22 -13.89 -5.60
N TYR A 6 11.56 -13.46 -4.53
CA TYR A 6 11.60 -12.07 -4.09
C TYR A 6 13.03 -11.81 -3.61
N ASN A 7 13.82 -11.21 -4.49
CA ASN A 7 15.16 -10.73 -4.20
C ASN A 7 15.09 -9.75 -3.02
N SER A 8 15.38 -10.25 -1.81
CA SER A 8 15.40 -9.50 -0.55
C SER A 8 16.66 -8.65 -0.49
N GLY A 9 16.78 -7.70 -1.40
CA GLY A 9 17.68 -6.57 -1.23
C GLY A 9 17.21 -5.80 0.00
N GLY A 10 17.94 -5.93 1.11
CA GLY A 10 17.60 -5.33 2.39
C GLY A 10 17.22 -3.85 2.25
N ILE A 11 16.24 -3.42 3.02
CA ILE A 11 15.85 -2.00 3.09
C ILE A 11 17.00 -1.23 3.72
N THR A 12 17.46 -0.18 3.05
CA THR A 12 18.49 0.70 3.60
C THR A 12 17.93 1.48 4.78
N GLU A 13 18.80 1.83 5.74
CA GLU A 13 18.40 2.60 6.93
C GLU A 13 17.73 3.93 6.56
N LYS A 14 18.25 4.60 5.52
CA LYS A 14 17.63 5.82 4.99
C LYS A 14 16.19 5.61 4.54
N VAL A 15 15.88 4.46 3.93
CA VAL A 15 14.51 4.15 3.51
C VAL A 15 13.65 3.81 4.73
N ARG A 16 14.16 3.02 5.67
CA ARG A 16 13.47 2.71 6.95
C ARG A 16 13.03 3.99 7.66
N ASN A 17 13.95 4.93 7.87
CA ASN A 17 13.65 6.21 8.54
C ASN A 17 12.58 7.02 7.82
N ILE A 18 12.57 7.00 6.47
CA ILE A 18 11.52 7.69 5.70
C ILE A 18 10.15 7.04 5.93
N ILE A 19 10.09 5.71 5.98
CA ILE A 19 8.83 4.98 6.21
C ILE A 19 8.33 5.20 7.63
N GLU A 20 9.21 5.22 8.63
CA GLU A 20 8.88 5.57 10.01
C GLU A 20 8.31 6.98 10.11
N ILE A 21 8.97 7.98 9.50
CA ILE A 21 8.46 9.37 9.46
C ILE A 21 7.08 9.44 8.79
N VAL A 22 6.88 8.70 7.70
CA VAL A 22 5.57 8.66 7.01
C VAL A 22 4.52 8.06 7.92
N LEU A 23 4.79 6.94 8.58
CA LEU A 23 3.84 6.20 9.41
C LEU A 23 3.56 6.84 10.76
N HIS A 24 4.48 7.65 11.29
CA HIS A 24 4.21 8.51 12.45
C HIS A 24 3.00 9.41 12.22
N HIS A 25 2.76 9.91 10.99
CA HIS A 25 1.56 10.69 10.68
C HIS A 25 0.25 9.88 10.70
N TYR A 26 0.33 8.56 10.68
CA TYR A 26 -0.83 7.66 10.77
C TYR A 26 -0.95 7.04 12.17
N ASP A 27 -0.11 7.45 13.12
CA ASP A 27 -0.09 6.92 14.49
C ASP A 27 0.11 5.39 14.48
N VAL A 28 1.07 4.90 13.70
CA VAL A 28 1.32 3.46 13.51
C VAL A 28 2.67 3.09 14.13
N ASN A 29 2.69 2.03 14.95
CA ASN A 29 3.90 1.45 15.49
C ASN A 29 4.39 0.30 14.61
N ILE A 30 5.63 0.39 14.13
CA ILE A 30 6.20 -0.53 13.14
C ILE A 30 6.88 -1.71 13.85
N HIS A 31 6.55 -2.93 13.44
CA HIS A 31 7.25 -4.15 13.85
C HIS A 31 8.29 -4.56 12.80
N ASN A 32 7.92 -4.53 11.52
CA ASN A 32 8.80 -4.94 10.42
C ASN A 32 8.46 -4.19 9.13
N ILE A 33 9.46 -4.02 8.26
CA ILE A 33 9.30 -3.41 6.94
C ILE A 33 9.96 -4.33 5.92
N THR A 34 9.20 -4.72 4.90
CA THR A 34 9.67 -5.52 3.77
C THR A 34 9.39 -4.80 2.46
N ARG A 35 10.40 -4.73 1.58
CA ARG A 35 10.20 -4.15 0.25
C ARG A 35 9.56 -5.19 -0.66
N VAL A 36 8.40 -4.87 -1.23
CA VAL A 36 7.70 -5.72 -2.19
C VAL A 36 7.55 -4.96 -3.50
N ARG A 37 8.35 -5.32 -4.51
CA ARG A 37 8.42 -4.62 -5.80
C ARG A 37 8.64 -3.10 -5.63
N SER A 38 7.58 -2.32 -5.84
CA SER A 38 7.58 -0.85 -5.78
C SER A 38 6.83 -0.28 -4.58
N VAL A 39 6.50 -1.11 -3.59
CA VAL A 39 5.83 -0.76 -2.34
C VAL A 39 6.64 -1.28 -1.15
N TYR A 40 6.26 -0.83 0.04
CA TYR A 40 6.74 -1.39 1.30
C TYR A 40 5.56 -2.02 2.03
N LYS A 41 5.67 -3.31 2.34
CA LYS A 41 4.79 -3.98 3.30
C LYS A 41 5.30 -3.65 4.69
N VAL A 42 4.41 -3.19 5.55
CA VAL A 42 4.72 -2.87 6.94
C VAL A 42 3.84 -3.71 7.84
N GLU A 43 4.47 -4.49 8.71
CA GLU A 43 3.80 -5.19 9.81
C GLU A 43 3.75 -4.24 11.00
N SER A 44 2.58 -4.06 11.59
CA SER A 44 2.35 -3.05 12.62
C SER A 44 1.30 -3.45 13.63
N ASP A 45 1.14 -2.63 14.67
CA ASP A 45 0.05 -2.69 15.64
C ASP A 45 -1.35 -2.47 15.03
N LYS A 46 -1.43 -1.85 13.85
CA LYS A 46 -2.68 -1.68 13.06
C LYS A 46 -2.84 -2.71 11.95
N GLY A 47 -2.10 -3.81 12.02
CA GLY A 47 -2.10 -4.89 11.02
C GLY A 47 -1.11 -4.66 9.88
N ASN A 48 -1.31 -5.36 8.76
CA ASN A 48 -0.44 -5.24 7.59
C ASN A 48 -0.83 -4.05 6.73
N LEU A 49 0.15 -3.19 6.44
CA LEU A 49 -0.02 -1.95 5.68
C LEU A 49 0.81 -1.97 4.40
N CYS A 50 0.33 -1.26 3.40
CA CYS A 50 1.06 -0.96 2.17
C CYS A 50 1.43 0.52 2.14
N VAL A 51 2.72 0.83 2.18
CA VAL A 51 3.22 2.20 2.01
C VAL A 51 3.69 2.38 0.56
N LYS A 52 3.01 3.26 -0.17
CA LYS A 52 3.30 3.52 -1.58
C LYS A 52 3.90 4.90 -1.78
N ARG A 53 5.08 4.95 -2.41
CA ARG A 53 5.61 6.20 -2.99
C ARG A 53 4.92 6.52 -4.31
N VAL A 54 4.36 7.72 -4.43
CA VAL A 54 3.77 8.23 -5.67
C VAL A 54 4.86 8.77 -6.58
N LYS A 55 4.87 8.33 -7.85
CA LYS A 55 5.85 8.79 -8.86
C LYS A 55 5.56 10.18 -9.42
N ARG A 56 4.29 10.63 -9.45
CA ARG A 56 3.85 11.87 -10.14
C ARG A 56 2.73 12.59 -9.38
N GLY A 57 3.07 13.70 -8.73
CA GLY A 57 2.14 14.71 -8.20
C GLY A 57 1.15 14.24 -7.10
N ARG A 58 0.58 15.21 -6.38
CA ARG A 58 -0.41 15.00 -5.30
C ARG A 58 -1.71 14.39 -5.80
N ARG A 59 -2.14 14.80 -7.00
CA ARG A 59 -3.41 14.42 -7.61
C ARG A 59 -3.59 12.90 -7.73
N LYS A 60 -2.52 12.13 -7.94
CA LYS A 60 -2.63 10.67 -8.04
C LYS A 60 -3.00 10.01 -6.71
N ALA A 61 -2.46 10.47 -5.58
CA ALA A 61 -2.86 9.96 -4.27
C ALA A 61 -4.31 10.35 -3.95
N GLN A 62 -4.64 11.62 -4.21
CA GLN A 62 -5.96 12.18 -3.96
C GLN A 62 -7.06 11.47 -4.76
N ASN A 63 -6.86 11.30 -6.07
CA ASN A 63 -7.82 10.62 -6.93
C ASN A 63 -8.00 9.15 -6.54
N GLY A 64 -6.92 8.48 -6.13
CA GLY A 64 -7.00 7.09 -5.65
C GLY A 64 -7.87 6.97 -4.41
N TYR A 65 -7.67 7.84 -3.42
CA TYR A 65 -8.50 7.92 -2.22
C TYR A 65 -9.98 8.13 -2.58
N TYR A 66 -10.30 9.20 -3.32
CA TYR A 66 -11.70 9.52 -3.63
C TYR A 66 -12.39 8.46 -4.48
N LEU A 67 -11.67 7.82 -5.41
CA LEU A 67 -12.21 6.71 -6.20
C LEU A 67 -12.60 5.55 -5.29
N VAL A 68 -11.70 5.09 -4.43
CA VAL A 68 -11.97 3.97 -3.50
C VAL A 68 -13.12 4.29 -2.56
N GLU A 69 -13.18 5.51 -2.02
CA GLU A 69 -14.27 5.89 -1.12
C GLU A 69 -15.63 5.95 -1.84
N ASN A 70 -15.65 6.38 -3.10
CA ASN A 70 -16.87 6.33 -3.91
C ASN A 70 -17.28 4.88 -4.23
N LEU A 71 -16.33 4.00 -4.54
CA LEU A 71 -16.60 2.57 -4.74
C LEU A 71 -17.21 1.94 -3.49
N LYS A 72 -16.65 2.23 -2.30
CA LYS A 72 -17.19 1.75 -1.03
C LYS A 72 -18.61 2.23 -0.76
N LYS A 73 -18.93 3.49 -1.09
CA LYS A 73 -20.30 4.03 -0.97
C LYS A 73 -21.29 3.31 -1.89
N SER A 74 -20.81 2.72 -2.98
CA SER A 74 -21.58 1.88 -3.89
C SER A 74 -21.51 0.39 -3.52
N ASN A 75 -21.18 0.05 -2.27
CA ASN A 75 -21.02 -1.33 -1.75
C ASN A 75 -19.95 -2.18 -2.47
N PHE A 76 -18.99 -1.54 -3.15
CA PHE A 76 -17.85 -2.24 -3.74
C PHE A 76 -16.66 -2.24 -2.78
N HIS A 77 -16.43 -3.38 -2.12
CA HIS A 77 -15.44 -3.51 -1.06
C HIS A 77 -14.14 -4.22 -1.47
N ASN A 78 -14.05 -4.75 -2.69
CA ASN A 78 -12.88 -5.44 -3.25
C ASN A 78 -11.75 -4.45 -3.61
N THR A 79 -11.36 -3.59 -2.66
CA THR A 79 -10.35 -2.55 -2.82
C THR A 79 -9.49 -2.43 -1.56
N ALA A 80 -8.24 -2.02 -1.72
CA ALA A 80 -7.41 -1.66 -0.58
C ALA A 80 -7.98 -0.41 0.10
N THR A 81 -8.14 -0.46 1.42
CA THR A 81 -8.62 0.68 2.19
C THR A 81 -7.52 1.71 2.36
N TYR A 82 -7.78 2.95 1.96
CA TYR A 82 -6.89 4.07 2.23
C TYR A 82 -7.02 4.53 3.68
N TYR A 83 -5.88 4.78 4.33
CA TYR A 83 -5.85 5.38 5.66
C TYR A 83 -5.69 6.90 5.55
N LYS A 84 -6.24 7.60 6.55
CA LYS A 84 -5.98 9.03 6.77
C LYS A 84 -4.95 9.19 7.88
N THR A 85 -4.16 10.25 7.79
CA THR A 85 -3.32 10.71 8.89
C THR A 85 -4.17 11.17 10.06
N PHE A 86 -3.58 11.33 11.24
CA PHE A 86 -4.28 11.92 12.40
C PHE A 86 -4.76 13.37 12.15
N ARG A 87 -4.25 14.03 11.10
CA ARG A 87 -4.70 15.37 10.63
C ARG A 87 -5.77 15.30 9.52
N GLY A 88 -6.25 14.12 9.17
CA GLY A 88 -7.26 13.90 8.14
C GLY A 88 -6.75 13.92 6.69
N ASN A 89 -5.42 13.96 6.46
CA ASN A 89 -4.85 13.93 5.12
C ASN A 89 -4.76 12.49 4.57
N TYR A 90 -4.95 12.31 3.26
CA TYR A 90 -4.89 11.02 2.57
C TYR A 90 -3.51 10.69 1.99
N TYR A 91 -2.52 11.56 2.22
CA TYR A 91 -1.13 11.32 1.89
C TYR A 91 -0.21 12.11 2.83
N VAL A 92 1.08 11.76 2.82
CA VAL A 92 2.17 12.46 3.50
C VAL A 92 3.18 12.95 2.47
N GLU A 93 3.67 14.16 2.65
CA GLU A 93 4.82 14.69 1.93
C GLU A 93 6.08 14.57 2.77
N HIS A 94 7.15 14.10 2.15
CA HIS A 94 8.48 14.09 2.73
C HIS A 94 9.49 14.54 1.67
N GLY A 95 9.98 15.77 1.81
CA GLY A 95 10.72 16.47 0.76
C GLY A 95 9.88 16.63 -0.51
N LYS A 96 10.43 16.28 -1.68
CA LYS A 96 9.71 16.32 -2.98
C LYS A 96 8.91 15.04 -3.28
N ARG A 97 8.75 14.15 -2.30
CA ARG A 97 8.11 12.82 -2.49
C ARG A 97 6.80 12.76 -1.71
N ILE A 98 5.85 12.04 -2.28
CA ILE A 98 4.51 11.84 -1.72
C ILE A 98 4.31 10.36 -1.44
N TYR A 99 3.71 10.06 -0.29
CA TYR A 99 3.42 8.71 0.17
C TYR A 99 1.97 8.60 0.61
N TYR A 100 1.30 7.50 0.28
CA TYR A 100 0.01 7.16 0.87
C TYR A 100 0.08 5.76 1.49
N VAL A 101 -0.83 5.50 2.41
CA VAL A 101 -0.90 4.23 3.13
C VAL A 101 -2.25 3.59 2.88
N THR A 102 -2.24 2.31 2.51
CA THR A 102 -3.46 1.50 2.40
C THR A 102 -3.34 0.25 3.24
N SER A 103 -4.46 -0.47 3.42
CA SER A 103 -4.42 -1.85 3.89
C SER A 103 -3.57 -2.69 2.94
N TRP A 104 -2.91 -3.69 3.50
CA TRP A 104 -2.38 -4.79 2.72
C TRP A 104 -3.54 -5.68 2.28
N ILE A 105 -3.57 -6.07 1.00
CA ILE A 105 -4.48 -7.12 0.52
C ILE A 105 -3.74 -8.43 0.67
N ASP A 106 -4.26 -9.33 1.50
CA ASP A 106 -3.72 -10.68 1.60
C ASP A 106 -4.27 -11.51 0.44
N GLY A 107 -3.40 -11.81 -0.52
CA GLY A 107 -3.78 -12.47 -1.75
C GLY A 107 -2.57 -12.80 -2.61
N THR A 108 -2.79 -13.68 -3.58
CA THR A 108 -1.81 -14.08 -4.58
C THR A 108 -2.07 -13.36 -5.89
N GLU A 109 -1.01 -13.15 -6.68
CA GLU A 109 -1.18 -12.62 -8.04
C GLU A 109 -1.80 -13.70 -8.91
N CYS A 110 -2.87 -13.35 -9.64
CA CYS A 110 -3.52 -14.24 -10.60
C CYS A 110 -2.53 -14.66 -11.70
N ASP A 111 -2.42 -15.96 -11.98
CA ASP A 111 -1.81 -16.45 -13.21
C ASP A 111 -2.78 -16.21 -14.38
N VAL A 112 -2.52 -15.15 -15.14
CA VAL A 112 -3.35 -14.76 -16.30
C VAL A 112 -3.41 -15.81 -17.43
N ARG A 113 -2.65 -16.91 -17.32
CA ARG A 113 -2.69 -18.05 -18.24
C ARG A 113 -3.66 -19.14 -17.79
N ASP A 114 -4.08 -19.14 -16.52
CA ASP A 114 -5.13 -20.00 -16.01
C ASP A 114 -6.48 -19.27 -16.12
N ILE A 115 -7.33 -19.76 -17.01
CA ILE A 115 -8.66 -19.17 -17.24
C ILE A 115 -9.53 -19.23 -15.99
N ASN A 116 -9.38 -20.24 -15.13
CA ASN A 116 -10.18 -20.38 -13.92
C ASN A 116 -9.82 -19.31 -12.89
N GLU A 117 -8.52 -19.03 -12.72
CA GLU A 117 -8.08 -17.90 -11.87
C GLU A 117 -8.55 -16.57 -12.45
N GLY A 118 -8.52 -16.42 -13.78
CA GLY A 118 -9.05 -15.24 -14.47
C GLY A 118 -10.54 -15.01 -14.21
N ILE A 119 -11.36 -16.06 -14.28
CA ILE A 119 -12.80 -15.99 -13.99
C ILE A 119 -13.04 -15.50 -12.56
N GLY A 120 -12.30 -16.04 -11.57
CA GLY A 120 -12.42 -15.63 -10.17
C GLY A 120 -12.03 -14.17 -9.88
N CYS A 121 -11.33 -13.49 -10.78
CA CYS A 121 -11.01 -12.06 -10.63
C CYS A 121 -12.12 -11.11 -11.10
N VAL A 122 -13.15 -11.61 -11.78
CA VAL A 122 -14.25 -10.80 -12.36
C VAL A 122 -15.47 -10.75 -11.46
N GLU A 123 -15.56 -11.66 -10.48
CA GLU A 123 -16.63 -11.76 -9.48
C GLU A 123 -16.53 -10.67 -8.39
#